data_AF-A0A351SFZ1-F1
#
_entry.id   AF-A0A351SFZ1-F1
#
_cell.length_a   1.000
_cell.length_b   1.000
_cell.length_c   1.000
_cell.angle_alpha   90.00
_cell.angle_beta   90.00
_cell.angle_gamma   90.00
#
_symmetry.space_group_name_H-M   'P 1'
#
loop_
_entity.id
_entity.type
_entity.pdbx_description
1 polymer ?
#
loop_
_entity_poly.entity_id
_entity_poly.type
_entity_poly.pdbx_seq_one_letter_code
_entity_poly.pdbx_strand_id
1 'polypeptide(L)'
;MNSLTQNVWHSGELAAQALAGVKEKMSSIGPRVIRNYMPDQHRDFFASLPLVIVGSEDKEGHLWASPLFGHPGFIQSPTPELLTIDTSALYSHPVSTELNIGRQVGLLGIDFETRRRNRLNGVVTGKNQLHISIKVRQSFGNCPKYIQQRRIETQIQRDQITRTFLSSWTSALRECIARADTCFIASTYAAHHADECSGMDVSHRGGQPGFIEFDEHDRLTIPDYRGNFFFNTIGNLTEDPRAGLLFLDFSAGNILTLTMSAEVIWKTENPILCGEYERVIRLSLKGGYLIRNALPYRWEFMEDSM
;
A
#
# COMPACT_ATOMS: atom_id res chain seq x y z
N MET A 1 -37.90 0.39 2.42
CA MET A 1 -37.34 1.72 2.76
C MET A 1 -36.11 1.91 1.89
N ASN A 2 -36.06 3.02 1.16
CA ASN A 2 -35.12 3.28 0.07
C ASN A 2 -33.66 3.04 0.48
N SER A 3 -33.02 2.03 -0.14
CA SER A 3 -31.57 1.90 -0.13
C SER A 3 -31.03 3.03 -1.00
N LEU A 4 -30.72 4.18 -0.38
CA LEU A 4 -29.77 5.11 -0.97
C LEU A 4 -28.51 4.27 -1.20
N THR A 5 -28.16 4.03 -2.46
CA THR A 5 -26.91 3.37 -2.84
C THR A 5 -25.79 4.18 -2.22
N GLN A 6 -25.25 3.69 -1.10
CA GLN A 6 -24.14 4.31 -0.42
C GLN A 6 -22.99 4.35 -1.43
N ASN A 7 -22.64 5.55 -1.89
CA ASN A 7 -21.55 5.71 -2.83
C ASN A 7 -20.27 5.34 -2.09
N VAL A 8 -19.64 4.23 -2.48
CA VAL A 8 -18.39 3.72 -1.89
C VAL A 8 -17.15 4.26 -2.61
N TRP A 9 -17.36 5.07 -3.65
CA TRP A 9 -16.32 5.65 -4.49
C TRP A 9 -16.22 7.14 -4.24
N HIS A 10 -15.01 7.66 -4.12
CA HIS A 10 -14.79 9.10 -4.09
C HIS A 10 -14.67 9.71 -5.50
N SER A 11 -14.60 11.03 -5.60
CA SER A 11 -14.62 11.77 -6.89
C SER A 11 -13.52 11.33 -7.85
N GLY A 12 -12.27 11.22 -7.37
CA GLY A 12 -11.12 10.80 -8.17
C GLY A 12 -11.28 9.39 -8.73
N GLU A 13 -11.79 8.45 -7.93
CA GLU A 13 -12.09 7.09 -8.41
C GLU A 13 -13.16 7.11 -9.50
N LEU A 14 -14.26 7.85 -9.29
CA LEU A 14 -15.33 7.97 -10.27
C LEU A 14 -14.85 8.60 -11.59
N ALA A 15 -13.97 9.60 -11.51
CA ALA A 15 -13.35 10.23 -12.68
C ALA A 15 -12.46 9.24 -13.44
N ALA A 16 -11.60 8.51 -12.73
CA ALA A 16 -10.75 7.48 -13.32
C ALA A 16 -11.57 6.31 -13.93
N GLN A 17 -12.66 5.90 -13.28
CA GLN A 17 -13.58 4.89 -13.80
C GLN A 17 -14.30 5.37 -15.07
N ALA A 18 -14.65 6.66 -15.15
CA ALA A 18 -15.26 7.26 -16.35
C ALA A 18 -14.26 7.28 -17.52
N LEU A 19 -13.03 7.74 -17.30
CA LEU A 19 -11.97 7.72 -18.31
C LEU A 19 -11.65 6.31 -18.81
N ALA A 20 -11.74 5.31 -17.93
CA ALA A 20 -11.55 3.91 -18.29
C ALA A 20 -12.80 3.23 -18.87
N GLY A 21 -13.94 3.91 -18.99
CA GLY A 21 -15.19 3.35 -19.54
C GLY A 21 -15.82 2.24 -18.70
N VAL A 22 -15.62 2.25 -17.38
CA VAL A 22 -16.08 1.19 -16.45
C VAL A 22 -16.96 1.70 -15.31
N LYS A 23 -17.41 2.95 -15.37
CA LYS A 23 -18.20 3.61 -14.32
C LYS A 23 -19.49 2.86 -13.99
N GLU A 24 -20.27 2.48 -15.00
CA GLU A 24 -21.53 1.75 -14.82
C GLU A 24 -21.30 0.34 -14.26
N LYS A 25 -20.20 -0.29 -14.64
CA LYS A 25 -19.81 -1.58 -14.09
C LYS A 25 -19.46 -1.46 -12.61
N MET A 26 -18.65 -0.46 -12.24
CA MET A 26 -18.18 -0.27 -10.87
C MET A 26 -19.27 0.22 -9.92
N SER A 27 -20.27 0.97 -10.39
CA SER A 27 -21.41 1.38 -9.56
C SER A 27 -22.22 0.18 -9.05
N SER A 28 -22.30 -0.91 -9.83
CA SER A 28 -22.98 -2.14 -9.42
C SER A 28 -22.13 -3.05 -8.52
N ILE A 29 -20.80 -3.03 -8.69
CA ILE A 29 -19.86 -3.92 -8.00
C ILE A 29 -19.44 -3.35 -6.64
N GLY A 30 -19.10 -2.06 -6.58
CA GLY A 30 -18.54 -1.41 -5.39
C GLY A 30 -19.33 -1.68 -4.10
N PRO A 31 -20.63 -1.34 -4.04
CA PRO A 31 -21.45 -1.55 -2.85
C PRO A 31 -21.58 -3.01 -2.39
N ARG A 32 -21.26 -3.99 -3.25
CA ARG A 32 -21.30 -5.42 -2.91
C ARG A 32 -20.00 -5.93 -2.31
N VAL A 33 -18.87 -5.26 -2.59
CA VAL A 33 -17.52 -5.76 -2.29
C VAL A 33 -16.77 -4.90 -1.28
N ILE A 34 -17.05 -3.59 -1.23
CA ILE A 34 -16.48 -2.66 -0.24
C ILE A 34 -17.44 -2.59 0.95
N ARG A 35 -16.94 -2.94 2.13
CA ARG A 35 -17.74 -3.04 3.36
C ARG A 35 -17.12 -2.18 4.44
N ASN A 36 -17.94 -1.63 5.33
CA ASN A 36 -17.48 -0.91 6.53
C ASN A 36 -17.13 -1.86 7.71
N TYR A 37 -17.06 -3.16 7.45
CA TYR A 37 -16.64 -4.19 8.38
C TYR A 37 -15.80 -5.24 7.64
N MET A 38 -15.05 -6.04 8.41
CA MET A 38 -14.32 -7.20 7.91
C MET A 38 -15.20 -8.46 8.02
N PRO A 39 -15.53 -9.15 6.92
CA PRO A 39 -16.06 -10.51 6.97
C PRO A 39 -15.10 -11.44 7.72
N ASP A 40 -15.59 -12.54 8.29
CA ASP A 40 -14.75 -13.48 9.06
C ASP A 40 -13.53 -13.96 8.29
N GLN A 41 -13.68 -14.24 7.00
CA GLN A 41 -12.55 -14.61 6.14
C GLN A 41 -11.43 -13.54 6.10
N HIS A 42 -11.77 -12.26 6.18
CA HIS A 42 -10.77 -11.18 6.26
C HIS A 42 -10.14 -11.13 7.65
N ARG A 43 -10.95 -11.27 8.70
CA ARG A 43 -10.50 -11.26 10.10
C ARG A 43 -9.47 -12.38 10.35
N ASP A 44 -9.80 -13.59 9.93
CA ASP A 44 -8.92 -14.77 10.03
C ASP A 44 -7.63 -14.56 9.23
N PHE A 45 -7.74 -13.99 8.04
CA PHE A 45 -6.57 -13.69 7.21
C PHE A 45 -5.64 -12.67 7.85
N PHE A 46 -6.16 -11.53 8.31
CA PHE A 46 -5.31 -10.54 8.98
C PHE A 46 -4.64 -11.15 10.23
N ALA A 47 -5.35 -12.00 10.98
CA ALA A 47 -4.80 -12.68 12.14
C ALA A 47 -3.70 -13.70 11.83
N SER A 48 -3.71 -14.32 10.65
CA SER A 48 -2.68 -15.28 10.24
C SER A 48 -1.39 -14.63 9.74
N LEU A 49 -1.40 -13.33 9.44
CA LEU A 49 -0.26 -12.66 8.82
C LEU A 49 0.89 -12.41 9.81
N PRO A 50 2.16 -12.54 9.38
CA PRO A 50 3.33 -12.04 10.09
C PRO A 50 3.75 -10.62 9.64
N LEU A 51 3.05 -10.05 8.65
CA LEU A 51 3.34 -8.77 8.01
C LEU A 51 2.05 -8.06 7.62
N VAL A 52 1.99 -6.75 7.88
CA VAL A 52 1.01 -5.85 7.27
C VAL A 52 1.71 -4.60 6.76
N ILE A 53 1.30 -4.09 5.60
CA ILE A 53 1.78 -2.81 5.09
C ILE A 53 0.81 -1.71 5.51
N VAL A 54 1.35 -0.60 6.01
CA VAL A 54 0.61 0.54 6.50
C VAL A 54 0.95 1.77 5.68
N GLY A 55 -0.07 2.37 5.07
CA GLY A 55 -0.06 3.74 4.60
C GLY A 55 -0.41 4.69 5.74
N SER A 56 0.40 5.73 5.92
CA SER A 56 0.20 6.75 6.96
C SER A 56 0.72 8.11 6.52
N GLU A 57 0.23 9.16 7.18
CA GLU A 57 0.69 10.54 6.99
C GLU A 57 1.41 11.01 8.25
N ASP A 58 2.59 11.64 8.09
CA ASP A 58 3.32 12.22 9.22
C ASP A 58 2.79 13.64 9.59
N LYS A 59 3.44 14.30 10.55
CA LYS A 59 3.06 15.65 11.00
C LYS A 59 3.33 16.74 9.96
N GLU A 60 4.28 16.51 9.06
CA GLU A 60 4.66 17.43 7.98
C GLU A 60 3.79 17.21 6.73
N GLY A 61 2.87 16.23 6.77
CA GLY A 61 1.99 15.89 5.66
C GLY A 61 2.63 14.99 4.60
N HIS A 62 3.79 14.38 4.86
CA HIS A 62 4.36 13.39 3.95
C HIS A 62 3.64 12.05 4.10
N LEU A 63 3.41 11.38 2.97
CA LEU A 63 2.86 10.04 2.97
C LEU A 63 3.98 9.00 3.01
N TRP A 64 3.75 7.96 3.80
CA TRP A 64 4.70 6.86 4.00
C TRP A 64 3.98 5.52 3.82
N ALA A 65 4.64 4.58 3.15
CA ALA A 65 4.31 3.17 3.23
C ALA A 65 5.36 2.48 4.12
N SER A 66 4.89 1.71 5.10
CA SER A 66 5.72 1.12 6.14
C SER A 66 5.28 -0.31 6.46
N PRO A 67 6.20 -1.27 6.58
CA PRO A 67 5.84 -2.61 7.03
C PRO A 67 5.80 -2.68 8.56
N LEU A 68 4.78 -3.34 9.11
CA LEU A 68 4.74 -3.80 10.49
C LEU A 68 4.89 -5.32 10.51
N PHE A 69 5.80 -5.82 11.35
CA PHE A 69 6.08 -7.23 11.50
C PHE A 69 5.77 -7.70 12.92
N GLY A 70 5.11 -8.85 13.05
CA GLY A 70 4.90 -9.55 14.31
C GLY A 70 4.75 -11.05 14.07
N HIS A 71 4.55 -11.81 15.14
CA HIS A 71 4.13 -13.20 15.03
C HIS A 71 2.64 -13.27 14.67
N PRO A 72 2.17 -14.29 13.92
CA PRO A 72 0.75 -14.51 13.70
C PRO A 72 -0.06 -14.37 15.00
N GLY A 73 -1.17 -13.66 14.93
CA GLY A 73 -1.94 -13.21 16.10
C GLY A 73 -1.60 -11.81 16.62
N PHE A 74 -0.54 -11.16 16.12
CA PHE A 74 -0.24 -9.75 16.45
C PHE A 74 -1.29 -8.78 15.87
N ILE A 75 -2.01 -9.20 14.83
CA ILE A 75 -3.20 -8.52 14.33
C ILE A 75 -4.41 -9.33 14.77
N GLN A 76 -5.41 -8.67 15.32
CA GLN A 76 -6.65 -9.29 15.74
C GLN A 76 -7.83 -8.43 15.33
N SER A 77 -9.02 -9.03 15.31
CA SER A 77 -10.26 -8.31 15.06
C SER A 77 -11.29 -8.71 16.12
N PRO A 78 -11.35 -8.01 17.27
CA PRO A 78 -12.30 -8.34 18.33
C PRO A 78 -13.76 -8.25 17.88
N THR A 79 -14.07 -7.33 16.97
CA THR A 79 -15.37 -7.22 16.28
C THR A 79 -15.14 -7.00 14.78
N PRO A 80 -16.12 -7.24 13.91
CA PRO A 80 -15.98 -7.00 12.46
C PRO A 80 -15.57 -5.57 12.10
N GLU A 81 -15.91 -4.57 12.91
CA GLU A 81 -15.63 -3.15 12.69
C GLU A 81 -14.35 -2.66 13.38
N LEU A 82 -13.64 -3.53 14.11
CA LEU A 82 -12.46 -3.17 14.88
C LEU A 82 -11.31 -4.13 14.59
N LEU A 83 -10.17 -3.55 14.21
CA LEU A 83 -8.89 -4.24 14.10
C LEU A 83 -7.95 -3.73 15.20
N THR A 84 -7.21 -4.62 15.84
CA THR A 84 -6.18 -4.28 16.83
C THR A 84 -4.84 -4.82 16.38
N ILE A 85 -3.77 -4.04 16.56
CA ILE A 85 -2.39 -4.42 16.30
C ILE A 85 -1.62 -4.36 17.62
N ASP A 86 -1.05 -5.47 18.03
CA ASP A 86 -0.12 -5.56 19.16
C ASP A 86 1.22 -4.91 18.76
N THR A 87 1.50 -3.76 19.36
CA THR A 87 2.74 -3.01 19.14
C THR A 87 3.90 -3.49 19.99
N SER A 88 3.64 -4.25 21.05
CA SER A 88 4.67 -4.82 21.92
C SER A 88 5.37 -6.02 21.27
N ALA A 89 4.64 -6.75 20.43
CA ALA A 89 5.15 -7.85 19.64
C ALA A 89 5.87 -7.42 18.35
N LEU A 90 5.98 -6.10 18.09
CA LEU A 90 6.64 -5.62 16.88
C LEU A 90 8.14 -5.85 16.96
N TYR A 91 8.68 -6.47 15.91
CA TYR A 91 10.11 -6.55 15.69
C TYR A 91 10.64 -5.12 15.47
N SER A 92 11.05 -4.49 16.57
CA SER A 92 11.61 -3.14 16.73
C SER A 92 12.08 -2.44 15.44
N HIS A 93 11.31 -1.47 14.90
CA HIS A 93 11.90 -0.28 14.26
C HIS A 93 11.00 0.92 13.86
N PRO A 94 11.58 2.10 13.50
CA PRO A 94 11.09 3.44 13.82
C PRO A 94 10.35 4.06 12.63
N VAL A 95 9.45 3.29 12.02
CA VAL A 95 8.56 3.77 10.96
C VAL A 95 7.10 3.53 11.35
N SER A 96 6.78 3.77 12.63
CA SER A 96 5.41 3.99 13.07
C SER A 96 5.24 5.44 13.54
N THR A 97 5.77 6.40 12.80
CA THR A 97 5.62 7.79 13.20
C THR A 97 4.26 8.27 12.72
N GLU A 98 3.34 8.37 13.69
CA GLU A 98 2.02 9.01 13.61
C GLU A 98 0.78 8.11 13.42
N LEU A 99 0.84 6.83 13.82
CA LEU A 99 -0.38 6.05 14.10
C LEU A 99 -1.02 6.52 15.41
N ASN A 100 -1.56 7.74 15.42
CA ASN A 100 -2.15 8.40 16.58
C ASN A 100 -3.67 8.46 16.45
N ILE A 101 -4.37 8.53 17.58
CA ILE A 101 -5.84 8.59 17.63
C ILE A 101 -6.34 9.73 16.72
N GLY A 102 -7.35 9.44 15.90
CA GLY A 102 -7.94 10.35 14.93
C GLY A 102 -7.28 10.31 13.54
N ARG A 103 -6.09 9.72 13.39
CA ARG A 103 -5.42 9.61 12.08
C ARG A 103 -6.04 8.51 11.23
N GLN A 104 -6.22 8.80 9.95
CA GLN A 104 -6.62 7.83 8.93
C GLN A 104 -5.42 6.98 8.52
N VAL A 105 -5.66 5.69 8.28
CA VAL A 105 -4.64 4.71 7.93
C VAL A 105 -5.16 3.77 6.85
N GLY A 106 -4.28 3.38 5.93
CA GLY A 106 -4.53 2.34 4.94
C GLY A 106 -3.73 1.10 5.31
N LEU A 107 -4.36 -0.06 5.36
CA LEU A 107 -3.71 -1.34 5.62
C LEU A 107 -3.83 -2.24 4.41
N LEU A 108 -2.74 -2.90 4.06
CA LEU A 108 -2.73 -4.01 3.12
C LEU A 108 -2.18 -5.24 3.85
N GLY A 109 -3.08 -6.15 4.16
CA GLY A 109 -2.71 -7.52 4.50
C GLY A 109 -2.32 -8.23 3.22
N ILE A 110 -1.10 -8.78 3.17
CA ILE A 110 -0.58 -9.49 2.00
C ILE A 110 0.19 -10.73 2.45
N ASP A 111 -0.13 -11.85 1.82
CA ASP A 111 0.58 -13.09 1.93
C ASP A 111 1.20 -13.42 0.57
N PHE A 112 2.53 -13.44 0.52
CA PHE A 112 3.28 -13.72 -0.70
C PHE A 112 3.18 -15.18 -1.12
N GLU A 113 3.02 -16.11 -0.18
CA GLU A 113 2.99 -17.54 -0.48
C GLU A 113 1.67 -17.90 -1.18
N THR A 114 0.54 -17.49 -0.59
CA THR A 114 -0.80 -17.75 -1.15
C THR A 114 -1.23 -16.72 -2.19
N ARG A 115 -0.43 -15.67 -2.42
CA ARG A 115 -0.75 -14.50 -3.27
C ARG A 115 -2.04 -13.78 -2.84
N ARG A 116 -2.46 -13.96 -1.59
CA ARG A 116 -3.68 -13.36 -1.07
C ARG A 116 -3.39 -11.94 -0.60
N ARG A 117 -4.30 -11.02 -0.93
CA ARG A 117 -4.29 -9.67 -0.35
C ARG A 117 -5.68 -9.15 -0.02
N ASN A 118 -5.79 -8.55 1.14
CA ASN A 118 -6.99 -7.90 1.62
C ASN A 118 -6.63 -6.50 2.11
N ARG A 119 -7.48 -5.54 1.75
CA ARG A 119 -7.33 -4.15 2.14
C ARG A 119 -8.23 -3.82 3.31
N LEU A 120 -7.76 -2.91 4.15
CA LEU A 120 -8.54 -2.24 5.17
C LEU A 120 -8.14 -0.78 5.27
N ASN A 121 -9.07 0.14 5.05
CA ASN A 121 -8.88 1.55 5.35
C ASN A 121 -9.68 1.88 6.62
N GLY A 122 -9.09 2.69 7.50
CA GLY A 122 -9.65 2.91 8.83
C GLY A 122 -9.15 4.17 9.51
N VAL A 123 -9.61 4.36 10.74
CA VAL A 123 -9.20 5.46 11.62
C VAL A 123 -8.69 4.87 12.92
N VAL A 124 -7.54 5.34 13.38
CA VAL A 124 -7.03 4.97 14.69
C VAL A 124 -7.96 5.53 15.77
N THR A 125 -8.58 4.67 16.55
CA THR A 125 -9.51 5.04 17.64
C THR A 125 -8.90 4.87 19.02
N GLY A 126 -7.86 4.04 19.14
CA GLY A 126 -7.17 3.78 20.39
C GLY A 126 -5.68 3.58 20.17
N LYS A 127 -4.88 4.04 21.12
CA LYS A 127 -3.45 3.80 21.17
C LYS A 127 -3.00 3.76 22.63
N ASN A 128 -2.29 2.70 22.99
CA ASN A 128 -1.54 2.60 24.23
C ASN A 128 -0.13 2.05 23.94
N GLN A 129 0.63 1.71 24.99
CA GLN A 129 2.00 1.20 24.84
C GLN A 129 2.06 -0.18 24.14
N LEU A 130 0.99 -0.96 24.22
CA LEU A 130 0.95 -2.35 23.77
C LEU A 130 0.07 -2.54 22.53
N HIS A 131 -0.88 -1.65 22.26
CA HIS A 131 -1.87 -1.84 21.21
C HIS A 131 -2.25 -0.55 20.48
N ILE A 132 -2.55 -0.71 19.19
CA ILE A 132 -3.26 0.26 18.35
C ILE A 132 -4.61 -0.34 17.98
N SER A 133 -5.67 0.45 18.06
CA SER A 133 -7.03 0.07 17.65
C SER A 133 -7.47 0.91 16.47
N ILE A 134 -7.98 0.25 15.43
CA ILE A 134 -8.37 0.84 14.15
C ILE A 134 -9.82 0.48 13.87
N LYS A 135 -10.69 1.50 13.82
CA LYS A 135 -12.06 1.34 13.34
C LYS A 135 -12.04 1.19 11.82
N VAL A 136 -12.67 0.12 11.33
CA VAL A 136 -12.79 -0.18 9.90
C VAL A 136 -13.74 0.84 9.26
N ARG A 137 -13.32 1.43 8.13
CA ARG A 137 -14.19 2.21 7.24
C ARG A 137 -14.47 1.49 5.94
N GLN A 138 -13.45 0.82 5.41
CA GLN A 138 -13.57 0.04 4.18
C GLN A 138 -12.71 -1.23 4.31
N SER A 139 -13.25 -2.38 3.92
CA SER A 139 -12.50 -3.62 3.75
C SER A 139 -13.00 -4.40 2.54
N PHE A 140 -12.05 -4.90 1.74
CA PHE A 140 -12.32 -5.67 0.53
C PHE A 140 -11.10 -6.52 0.14
N GLY A 141 -11.33 -7.59 -0.61
CA GLY A 141 -10.26 -8.36 -1.24
C GLY A 141 -9.81 -7.73 -2.56
N ASN A 142 -8.54 -7.88 -2.91
CA ASN A 142 -8.03 -7.51 -4.23
C ASN A 142 -7.56 -8.75 -4.99
N CYS A 143 -7.51 -8.65 -6.32
CA CYS A 143 -7.05 -9.72 -7.21
C CYS A 143 -5.58 -10.11 -6.91
N PRO A 144 -5.19 -11.40 -6.95
CA PRO A 144 -3.82 -11.85 -6.64
C PRO A 144 -2.76 -11.52 -7.71
N LYS A 145 -3.19 -10.96 -8.86
CA LYS A 145 -2.32 -10.68 -10.00
C LYS A 145 -1.07 -9.89 -9.61
N TYR A 146 0.04 -10.29 -10.22
CA TYR A 146 1.37 -9.70 -10.11
C TYR A 146 2.02 -9.77 -8.74
N ILE A 147 1.40 -10.43 -7.74
CA ILE A 147 2.12 -10.81 -6.51
C ILE A 147 3.07 -11.94 -6.88
N GLN A 148 4.35 -11.70 -6.62
CA GLN A 148 5.45 -12.62 -6.87
C GLN A 148 5.57 -13.58 -5.69
N GLN A 149 5.45 -14.89 -5.93
CA GLN A 149 5.33 -15.88 -4.86
C GLN A 149 6.62 -16.07 -4.09
N ARG A 150 6.49 -16.08 -2.76
CA ARG A 150 7.60 -16.28 -1.84
C ARG A 150 7.16 -16.95 -0.57
N ARG A 151 8.01 -17.80 -0.01
CA ARG A 151 7.86 -18.36 1.34
C ARG A 151 8.84 -17.72 2.29
N ILE A 152 8.47 -17.60 3.56
CA ILE A 152 9.42 -17.23 4.61
C ILE A 152 10.33 -18.43 4.83
N GLU A 153 11.64 -18.23 4.68
CA GLU A 153 12.63 -19.29 4.84
C GLU A 153 13.18 -19.30 6.28
N THR A 154 13.61 -18.13 6.76
CA THR A 154 14.26 -18.00 8.06
C THR A 154 13.84 -16.72 8.77
N GLN A 155 13.66 -16.81 10.08
CA GLN A 155 13.62 -15.64 10.95
C GLN A 155 15.05 -15.17 11.25
N ILE A 156 15.29 -13.87 11.14
CA ILE A 156 16.60 -13.25 11.34
C ILE A 156 16.61 -12.51 12.67
N GLN A 157 17.58 -12.85 13.51
CA GLN A 157 17.94 -12.00 14.64
C GLN A 157 18.63 -10.75 14.11
N ARG A 158 18.12 -9.59 14.51
CA ARG A 158 18.61 -8.30 13.99
C ARG A 158 19.60 -7.74 14.99
N ASP A 159 20.84 -7.58 14.55
CA ASP A 159 21.92 -7.11 15.43
C ASP A 159 21.94 -5.58 15.51
N GLN A 160 22.13 -4.92 14.36
CA GLN A 160 22.17 -3.48 14.26
C GLN A 160 21.51 -3.03 12.97
N ILE A 161 20.51 -2.18 13.12
CA ILE A 161 19.81 -1.57 12.01
C ILE A 161 20.22 -0.10 11.94
N THR A 162 20.56 0.33 10.73
CA THR A 162 20.98 1.70 10.46
C THR A 162 19.97 2.37 9.55
N ARG A 163 19.65 3.63 9.86
CA ARG A 163 18.73 4.46 9.08
C ARG A 163 19.51 5.62 8.48
N THR A 164 19.43 5.76 7.17
CA THR A 164 20.07 6.85 6.42
C THR A 164 19.00 7.65 5.69
N PHE A 165 18.98 8.96 5.91
CA PHE A 165 18.10 9.87 5.18
C PHE A 165 18.58 10.02 3.73
N LEU A 166 17.62 10.15 2.83
CA LEU A 166 17.82 10.28 1.39
C LEU A 166 17.12 11.54 0.90
N SER A 167 17.85 12.37 0.14
CA SER A 167 17.31 13.55 -0.56
C SER A 167 17.54 13.53 -2.07
N SER A 168 18.27 12.54 -2.58
CA SER A 168 18.59 12.38 -4.00
C SER A 168 18.82 10.91 -4.35
N TRP A 169 18.81 10.60 -5.64
CA TRP A 169 19.11 9.26 -6.14
C TRP A 169 20.61 8.99 -6.18
N THR A 170 21.01 7.84 -5.65
CA THR A 170 22.36 7.28 -5.84
C THR A 170 22.26 6.08 -6.77
N SER A 171 23.38 5.69 -7.41
CA SER A 171 23.41 4.50 -8.29
C SER A 171 22.92 3.25 -7.56
N ALA A 172 23.32 3.06 -6.30
CA ALA A 172 22.89 1.94 -5.48
C ALA A 172 21.37 1.90 -5.24
N LEU A 173 20.72 3.07 -5.09
CA LEU A 173 19.26 3.14 -4.95
C LEU A 173 18.55 2.81 -6.26
N ARG A 174 19.08 3.28 -7.39
CA ARG A 174 18.55 2.96 -8.72
C ARG A 174 18.63 1.47 -9.01
N GLU A 175 19.78 0.85 -8.72
CA GLU A 175 19.98 -0.60 -8.87
C GLU A 175 19.08 -1.41 -7.93
N CYS A 176 18.79 -0.89 -6.73
CA CYS A 176 17.83 -1.51 -5.82
C CYS A 176 16.41 -1.50 -6.43
N ILE A 177 15.96 -0.35 -6.93
CA ILE A 177 14.63 -0.21 -7.54
C ILE A 177 14.52 -1.00 -8.83
N ALA A 178 15.54 -0.98 -9.69
CA ALA A 178 15.54 -1.73 -10.95
C ALA A 178 15.43 -3.25 -10.75
N ARG A 179 15.93 -3.78 -9.63
CA ARG A 179 15.81 -5.20 -9.28
C ARG A 179 14.54 -5.55 -8.52
N ALA A 180 13.78 -4.55 -8.05
CA ALA A 180 12.55 -4.81 -7.34
C ALA A 180 11.47 -5.30 -8.31
N ASP A 181 10.82 -6.39 -7.94
CA ASP A 181 9.64 -6.94 -8.61
C ASP A 181 8.34 -6.62 -7.85
N THR A 182 8.50 -5.95 -6.71
CA THR A 182 7.45 -5.64 -5.73
C THR A 182 7.70 -4.24 -5.16
N CYS A 183 6.65 -3.42 -5.15
CA CYS A 183 6.62 -2.10 -4.55
C CYS A 183 5.26 -1.88 -3.90
N PHE A 184 5.20 -1.08 -2.83
CA PHE A 184 3.95 -0.61 -2.26
C PHE A 184 3.83 0.89 -2.40
N ILE A 185 2.63 1.38 -2.68
CA ILE A 185 2.33 2.79 -2.83
C ILE A 185 1.22 3.20 -1.87
N ALA A 186 1.57 4.06 -0.91
CA ALA A 186 0.62 4.80 -0.08
C ALA A 186 0.12 6.03 -0.83
N SER A 187 -1.17 6.31 -0.73
CA SER A 187 -1.85 7.44 -1.36
C SER A 187 -3.03 7.84 -0.49
N THR A 188 -3.56 9.05 -0.64
CA THR A 188 -4.69 9.51 0.17
C THR A 188 -5.70 10.26 -0.67
N TYR A 189 -6.96 10.19 -0.28
CA TYR A 189 -7.97 11.14 -0.70
C TYR A 189 -8.43 11.91 0.54
N ALA A 190 -7.71 12.99 0.84
CA ALA A 190 -8.00 13.90 1.95
C ALA A 190 -8.72 15.14 1.44
N ALA A 191 -9.82 14.97 0.70
CA ALA A 191 -10.67 16.12 0.39
C ALA A 191 -11.11 16.78 1.71
N HIS A 192 -11.25 18.10 1.67
CA HIS A 192 -11.65 19.00 2.75
C HIS A 192 -13.05 18.71 3.37
N HIS A 193 -13.56 17.47 3.29
CA HIS A 193 -14.83 17.00 3.80
C HIS A 193 -14.68 15.62 4.46
N ALA A 194 -15.33 15.45 5.61
CA ALA A 194 -15.40 14.18 6.35
C ALA A 194 -16.32 13.16 5.66
N ASP A 195 -16.07 12.84 4.39
CA ASP A 195 -16.79 11.80 3.65
C ASP A 195 -16.36 10.40 4.12
N GLU A 196 -17.25 9.42 4.02
CA GLU A 196 -17.00 8.00 4.33
C GLU A 196 -15.97 7.36 3.43
N CYS A 197 -15.82 7.87 2.20
CA CYS A 197 -14.86 7.40 1.22
C CYS A 197 -13.48 8.08 1.29
N SER A 198 -13.29 9.01 2.24
CA SER A 198 -12.01 9.70 2.40
C SER A 198 -10.99 8.89 3.21
N GLY A 199 -9.73 9.08 2.83
CA GLY A 199 -8.59 8.79 3.66
C GLY A 199 -7.47 8.02 3.00
N MET A 200 -6.66 7.42 3.87
CA MET A 200 -5.40 6.80 3.51
C MET A 200 -5.61 5.41 2.90
N ASP A 201 -4.81 5.10 1.89
CA ASP A 201 -4.77 3.83 1.19
C ASP A 201 -3.32 3.35 1.01
N VAL A 202 -3.14 2.04 0.86
CA VAL A 202 -1.86 1.46 0.43
C VAL A 202 -2.06 0.27 -0.51
N SER A 203 -1.40 0.30 -1.66
CA SER A 203 -1.52 -0.68 -2.75
C SER A 203 -0.22 -1.42 -3.00
N HIS A 204 -0.32 -2.70 -3.36
CA HIS A 204 0.79 -3.45 -3.94
C HIS A 204 0.86 -3.25 -5.46
N ARG A 205 2.05 -2.96 -5.96
CA ARG A 205 2.46 -2.91 -7.37
C ARG A 205 3.54 -3.97 -7.58
N GLY A 206 3.29 -4.91 -8.47
CA GLY A 206 4.27 -5.95 -8.80
C GLY A 206 4.37 -6.12 -10.31
N GLY A 207 5.50 -6.61 -10.75
CA GLY A 207 5.87 -6.81 -12.15
C GLY A 207 7.16 -7.62 -12.23
N GLN A 208 7.70 -7.79 -13.43
CA GLN A 208 9.07 -8.32 -13.56
C GLN A 208 10.07 -7.24 -13.11
N PRO A 209 11.27 -7.61 -12.60
CA PRO A 209 12.34 -6.65 -12.37
C PRO A 209 12.52 -5.72 -13.58
N GLY A 210 12.63 -4.42 -13.32
CA GLY A 210 12.65 -3.37 -14.35
C GLY A 210 11.28 -2.78 -14.69
N PHE A 211 10.17 -3.24 -14.10
CA PHE A 211 8.85 -2.61 -14.34
C PHE A 211 8.74 -1.17 -13.80
N ILE A 212 9.66 -0.76 -12.93
CA ILE A 212 9.80 0.61 -12.45
C ILE A 212 11.05 1.18 -13.09
N GLU A 213 10.85 2.21 -13.92
CA GLU A 213 11.91 2.80 -14.74
C GLU A 213 12.19 4.24 -14.29
N PHE A 214 13.33 4.78 -14.73
CA PHE A 214 13.65 6.19 -14.58
C PHE A 214 13.51 6.89 -15.93
N ASP A 215 12.85 8.03 -15.92
CA ASP A 215 12.82 8.92 -17.09
C ASP A 215 14.06 9.81 -17.19
N GLU A 216 14.15 10.60 -18.26
CA GLU A 216 15.26 11.52 -18.55
C GLU A 216 15.47 12.62 -17.49
N HIS A 217 14.51 12.80 -16.58
CA HIS A 217 14.50 13.81 -15.52
C HIS A 217 14.62 13.20 -14.12
N ASP A 218 15.09 11.96 -14.02
CA ASP A 218 15.28 11.27 -12.75
C ASP A 218 13.98 11.09 -11.94
N ARG A 219 12.86 10.92 -12.64
CA ARG A 219 11.57 10.56 -12.04
C ARG A 219 11.31 9.08 -12.28
N LEU A 220 10.67 8.44 -11.31
CA LEU A 220 10.23 7.05 -11.47
C LEU A 220 8.97 7.00 -12.32
N THR A 221 8.85 6.00 -13.17
CA THR A 221 7.61 5.65 -13.88
C THR A 221 7.17 4.25 -13.47
N ILE A 222 5.92 4.14 -13.01
CA ILE A 222 5.29 2.87 -12.65
C ILE A 222 4.07 2.66 -13.55
N PRO A 223 4.02 1.61 -14.37
CA PRO A 223 2.85 1.29 -15.18
C PRO A 223 1.67 0.87 -14.30
N ASP A 224 0.47 1.36 -14.62
CA ASP A 224 -0.76 0.87 -13.96
C ASP A 224 -1.31 -0.33 -14.72
N TYR A 225 -0.92 -1.53 -14.28
CA TYR A 225 -1.44 -2.75 -14.87
C TYR A 225 -2.93 -2.92 -14.62
N ARG A 226 -3.62 -3.54 -15.60
CA ARG A 226 -5.05 -3.82 -15.51
C ARG A 226 -5.40 -4.64 -14.27
N GLY A 227 -6.06 -3.99 -13.31
CA GLY A 227 -6.48 -4.55 -12.03
C GLY A 227 -7.99 -4.81 -11.93
N ASN A 228 -8.54 -4.55 -10.75
CA ASN A 228 -9.96 -4.72 -10.41
C ASN A 228 -10.85 -3.52 -10.82
N PHE A 229 -10.28 -2.50 -11.46
CA PHE A 229 -10.96 -1.27 -11.88
C PHE A 229 -11.49 -0.38 -10.75
N PHE A 230 -11.04 -0.59 -9.51
CA PHE A 230 -11.47 0.27 -8.40
C PHE A 230 -10.83 1.64 -8.46
N PHE A 231 -9.61 1.71 -9.01
CA PHE A 231 -8.81 2.92 -9.16
C PHE A 231 -8.50 3.66 -7.85
N ASN A 232 -8.43 2.96 -6.71
CA ASN A 232 -8.15 3.60 -5.41
C ASN A 232 -6.90 4.49 -5.44
N THR A 233 -5.73 3.94 -5.83
CA THR A 233 -4.51 4.74 -5.95
C THR A 233 -4.60 5.78 -7.07
N ILE A 234 -5.16 5.44 -8.22
CA ILE A 234 -5.21 6.39 -9.35
C ILE A 234 -6.10 7.59 -9.02
N GLY A 235 -7.29 7.34 -8.49
CA GLY A 235 -8.23 8.35 -8.05
C GLY A 235 -7.67 9.20 -6.92
N ASN A 236 -7.00 8.59 -5.93
CA ASN A 236 -6.29 9.34 -4.88
C ASN A 236 -5.26 10.29 -5.50
N LEU A 237 -4.40 9.80 -6.39
CA LEU A 237 -3.30 10.59 -6.98
C LEU A 237 -3.77 11.68 -7.95
N THR A 238 -4.97 11.56 -8.53
CA THR A 238 -5.59 12.64 -9.31
C THR A 238 -6.03 13.82 -8.45
N GLU A 239 -6.39 13.56 -7.18
CA GLU A 239 -6.91 14.57 -6.25
C GLU A 239 -5.82 15.08 -5.29
N ASP A 240 -4.85 14.24 -4.94
CA ASP A 240 -3.73 14.55 -4.05
C ASP A 240 -2.43 13.96 -4.64
N PRO A 241 -1.47 14.79 -5.08
CA PRO A 241 -0.26 14.29 -5.73
C PRO A 241 0.73 13.67 -4.74
N ARG A 242 0.47 13.64 -3.43
CA ARG A 242 1.42 13.05 -2.47
C ARG A 242 1.34 11.53 -2.53
N ALA A 243 2.49 10.87 -2.48
CA ALA A 243 2.59 9.42 -2.44
C ALA A 243 3.74 8.96 -1.55
N GLY A 244 3.58 7.79 -0.92
CA GLY A 244 4.67 7.09 -0.23
C GLY A 244 5.01 5.81 -0.97
N LEU A 245 6.29 5.54 -1.25
CA LEU A 245 6.73 4.27 -1.83
C LEU A 245 7.49 3.43 -0.81
N LEU A 246 7.31 2.13 -0.89
CA LEU A 246 8.04 1.16 -0.07
C LEU A 246 8.54 0.01 -0.94
N PHE A 247 9.81 -0.30 -0.77
CA PHE A 247 10.48 -1.46 -1.34
C PHE A 247 11.04 -2.31 -0.21
N LEU A 248 10.79 -3.61 -0.31
CA LEU A 248 11.33 -4.62 0.61
C LEU A 248 12.39 -5.40 -0.14
N ASP A 249 13.65 -5.29 0.28
CA ASP A 249 14.73 -6.12 -0.23
C ASP A 249 14.69 -7.45 0.51
N PHE A 250 13.93 -8.41 -0.05
CA PHE A 250 13.69 -9.72 0.53
C PHE A 250 14.97 -10.55 0.76
N SER A 251 16.03 -10.26 0.00
CA SER A 251 17.30 -10.99 0.05
C SER A 251 18.25 -10.38 1.09
N ALA A 252 18.54 -9.08 1.00
CA ALA A 252 19.47 -8.44 1.92
C ALA A 252 18.81 -7.97 3.24
N GLY A 253 17.48 -7.95 3.30
CA GLY A 253 16.72 -7.52 4.47
C GLY A 253 16.66 -6.01 4.65
N ASN A 254 16.86 -5.23 3.60
CA ASN A 254 16.77 -3.77 3.66
C ASN A 254 15.35 -3.28 3.38
N ILE A 255 15.01 -2.11 3.91
CA ILE A 255 13.80 -1.36 3.55
C ILE A 255 14.22 -0.05 2.90
N LEU A 256 13.62 0.27 1.76
CA LEU A 256 13.66 1.61 1.18
C LEU A 256 12.24 2.19 1.25
N THR A 257 12.05 3.28 1.99
CA THR A 257 10.78 4.00 2.06
C THR A 257 10.99 5.45 1.61
N LEU A 258 10.14 5.93 0.71
CA LEU A 258 10.29 7.22 0.03
C LEU A 258 8.99 8.01 0.14
N THR A 259 9.10 9.33 0.29
CA THR A 259 8.00 10.26 0.04
C THR A 259 8.20 10.90 -1.33
N MET A 260 7.13 10.94 -2.10
CA MET A 260 7.11 11.27 -3.52
C MET A 260 5.99 12.26 -3.82
N SER A 261 6.15 13.01 -4.91
CA SER A 261 5.04 13.65 -5.60
C SER A 261 4.75 12.88 -6.88
N ALA A 262 3.49 12.59 -7.15
CA ALA A 262 3.03 11.74 -8.22
C ALA A 262 2.14 12.52 -9.20
N GLU A 263 2.11 12.02 -10.43
CA GLU A 263 1.23 12.47 -11.50
C GLU A 263 0.75 11.23 -12.25
N VAL A 264 -0.56 11.14 -12.48
CA VAL A 264 -1.15 10.09 -13.32
C VAL A 264 -1.20 10.61 -14.75
N ILE A 265 -0.55 9.90 -15.67
CA ILE A 265 -0.49 10.27 -17.08
C ILE A 265 -1.28 9.22 -17.86
N TRP A 266 -2.33 9.66 -18.53
CA TRP A 266 -3.17 8.78 -19.32
C TRP A 266 -2.62 8.62 -20.73
N LYS A 267 -2.83 7.46 -21.36
CA LYS A 267 -2.39 7.21 -22.74
C LYS A 267 -2.95 8.22 -23.74
N THR A 268 -4.15 8.73 -23.50
CA THR A 268 -4.78 9.79 -24.30
C THR A 268 -4.04 11.12 -24.23
N GLU A 269 -3.28 11.37 -23.15
CA GLU A 269 -2.50 12.60 -22.93
C GLU A 269 -1.07 12.43 -23.46
N ASN A 270 -0.43 11.29 -23.20
CA ASN A 270 0.93 11.01 -23.66
C ASN A 270 1.09 9.53 -24.08
N PRO A 271 0.80 9.20 -25.36
CA PRO A 271 0.91 7.84 -25.86
C PRO A 271 2.33 7.28 -25.84
N ILE A 272 3.34 8.14 -26.01
CA ILE A 272 4.76 7.74 -26.07
C ILE A 272 5.21 7.25 -24.70
N LEU A 273 4.96 8.04 -23.64
CA LEU A 273 5.34 7.68 -22.28
C LEU A 273 4.59 6.45 -21.78
N CYS A 274 3.31 6.30 -22.14
CA CYS A 274 2.51 5.17 -21.68
C CYS A 274 2.83 3.86 -22.42
N GLY A 275 3.34 3.93 -23.65
CA GLY A 275 3.64 2.76 -24.47
C GLY A 275 2.44 1.82 -24.58
N GLU A 276 2.59 0.59 -24.11
CA GLU A 276 1.54 -0.43 -24.15
C GLU A 276 0.46 -0.27 -23.06
N TYR A 277 0.75 0.52 -22.02
CA TYR A 277 -0.13 0.70 -20.87
C TYR A 277 -1.18 1.78 -21.10
N GLU A 278 -2.34 1.65 -20.45
CA GLU A 278 -3.42 2.66 -20.53
C GLU A 278 -3.08 3.95 -19.79
N ARG A 279 -2.16 3.86 -18.81
CA ARG A 279 -1.67 4.98 -18.00
C ARG A 279 -0.40 4.59 -17.25
N VAL A 280 0.35 5.59 -16.84
CA VAL A 280 1.54 5.44 -15.98
C VAL A 280 1.47 6.43 -14.82
N ILE A 281 2.10 6.08 -13.70
CA ILE A 281 2.28 6.96 -12.56
C ILE A 281 3.73 7.47 -12.61
N ARG A 282 3.91 8.78 -12.78
CA ARG A 282 5.22 9.43 -12.76
C ARG A 282 5.47 10.03 -11.38
N LEU A 283 6.62 9.74 -10.77
CA LEU A 283 6.91 10.06 -9.37
C LEU A 283 8.24 10.79 -9.23
N SER A 284 8.22 11.95 -8.57
CA SER A 284 9.38 12.77 -8.25
C SER A 284 9.74 12.63 -6.77
N LEU A 285 11.01 12.36 -6.46
CA LEU A 285 11.50 12.19 -5.09
C LEU A 285 11.35 13.48 -4.28
N LYS A 286 10.82 13.36 -3.06
CA LYS A 286 10.81 14.44 -2.05
C LYS A 286 11.74 14.14 -0.88
N GLY A 287 11.97 12.86 -0.61
CA GLY A 287 12.94 12.39 0.37
C GLY A 287 12.66 10.94 0.74
N GLY A 288 13.41 10.39 1.68
CA GLY A 288 13.18 9.02 2.11
C GLY A 288 14.21 8.52 3.10
N TYR A 289 14.14 7.22 3.37
CA TYR A 289 15.06 6.52 4.23
C TYR A 289 15.42 5.16 3.65
N LEU A 290 16.71 4.87 3.65
CA LEU A 290 17.23 3.50 3.56
C LEU A 290 17.43 2.98 4.97
N ILE A 291 16.83 1.85 5.28
CA ILE A 291 16.93 1.18 6.57
C ILE A 291 17.54 -0.20 6.34
N ARG A 292 18.78 -0.41 6.80
CA ARG A 292 19.52 -1.64 6.54
C ARG A 292 19.26 -2.70 7.60
N ASN A 293 19.25 -3.98 7.22
CA ASN A 293 18.98 -5.11 8.12
C ASN A 293 17.62 -5.04 8.85
N ALA A 294 16.65 -4.34 8.27
CA ALA A 294 15.38 -4.03 8.90
C ALA A 294 14.38 -5.21 8.91
N LEU A 295 14.40 -6.06 7.89
CA LEU A 295 13.44 -7.16 7.76
C LEU A 295 13.77 -8.29 8.76
N PRO A 296 12.81 -8.71 9.61
CA PRO A 296 12.99 -9.78 10.58
C PRO A 296 12.89 -11.18 9.98
N TYR A 297 12.60 -11.29 8.68
CA TYR A 297 12.54 -12.55 7.95
C TYR A 297 13.38 -12.47 6.67
N ARG A 298 13.73 -13.62 6.11
CA ARG A 298 14.17 -13.76 4.72
C ARG A 298 13.15 -14.58 3.97
N TRP A 299 12.95 -14.21 2.72
CA TRP A 299 12.02 -14.87 1.83
C TRP A 299 12.77 -15.50 0.68
N GLU A 300 12.36 -16.71 0.33
CA GLU A 300 12.84 -17.43 -0.83
C GLU A 300 11.81 -17.27 -1.95
N PHE A 301 12.29 -16.95 -3.15
CA PHE A 301 11.43 -16.90 -4.34
C PHE A 301 10.93 -18.30 -4.67
N MET A 302 9.63 -18.43 -4.88
CA MET A 302 9.05 -19.68 -5.35
C MET A 302 8.95 -19.56 -6.86
N GLU A 303 9.82 -20.26 -7.58
CA GLU A 303 9.64 -20.40 -9.03
C GLU A 303 8.29 -21.05 -9.28
N ASP A 304 7.46 -20.43 -10.13
CA ASP A 304 6.26 -21.07 -10.65
C ASP A 304 6.71 -22.41 -11.26
N SER A 305 6.31 -23.53 -10.67
CA SER A 305 6.36 -24.80 -11.38
C SER A 305 5.48 -24.62 -12.61
N MET A 306 6.14 -24.51 -13.78
CA MET A 306 5.58 -24.25 -15.11
C MET A 306 4.17 -24.83 -15.34
#